data_AF-A0A6I8UMN7-F1
#
_entry.id   AF-A0A6I8UMN7-F1
#
_cell.length_a   1.000
_cell.length_b   1.000
_cell.length_c   1.000
_cell.angle_alpha   90.00
_cell.angle_beta   90.00
_cell.angle_gamma   90.00
#
_symmetry.space_group_name_H-M   'P 1'
#
loop_
_entity.id
_entity.type
_entity.pdbx_description
1 polymer ?
#
loop_
_entity_poly.entity_id
_entity_poly.type
_entity_poly.pdbx_seq_one_letter_code
_entity_poly.pdbx_strand_id
1 'polypeptide(L)'
;MNPTELLDSSIESDEDKIRKSYDHEDLKTFLAKSSIKDYFQRALQISDCNQLLSYLQATLSRYVWADFDLEEMLDLYILAIMMVTYEQDNCMVIDKRFRLLDTVSNLGSILYPDQIEFIANGLYQKFVQGAGAKRLENFLNMKAAFPRLMLSSGSGSDVALALFLTILSRHTNVPARLQMTGNARNAFEMAKLVNWQQLANSDQYHDMFILMRSIFFVINMLINRYEFLESDLGAVMSTYFLTVCKVLCKETGIESDFAMTLERFIAFCVVRAARIHEP
;
A
#
# COMPACT_ATOMS: atom_id res chain seq x y z
N MET A 1 -9.10 21.48 -1.53
CA MET A 1 -8.39 20.60 -2.48
C MET A 1 -9.27 19.38 -2.72
N ASN A 2 -9.60 19.08 -3.97
CA ASN A 2 -10.53 17.98 -4.31
C ASN A 2 -9.84 16.63 -3.98
N PRO A 3 -10.51 15.64 -3.38
CA PRO A 3 -9.95 14.30 -3.15
C PRO A 3 -9.44 13.64 -4.44
N THR A 4 -9.88 14.12 -5.60
CA THR A 4 -9.46 13.70 -6.93
C THR A 4 -8.02 14.08 -7.27
N GLU A 5 -7.43 15.11 -6.66
CA GLU A 5 -6.00 15.44 -6.87
C GLU A 5 -5.06 14.46 -6.13
N LEU A 6 -5.57 13.62 -5.21
CA LEU A 6 -4.81 12.48 -4.67
C LEU A 6 -4.59 11.37 -5.73
N LEU A 7 -5.48 11.31 -6.73
CA LEU A 7 -5.46 10.30 -7.78
C LEU A 7 -4.48 10.64 -8.92
N ASP A 8 -3.87 11.82 -8.98
CA ASP A 8 -2.81 12.10 -9.97
C ASP A 8 -1.48 11.37 -9.68
N SER A 9 -1.45 10.55 -8.61
CA SER A 9 -0.42 9.52 -8.42
C SER A 9 -0.66 8.23 -9.24
N SER A 10 -1.77 8.17 -9.99
CA SER A 10 -2.22 7.02 -10.81
C SER A 10 -1.76 7.05 -12.28
N ILE A 11 -0.69 7.76 -12.62
CA ILE A 11 -0.04 7.53 -13.91
C ILE A 11 0.63 6.16 -13.83
N GLU A 12 0.07 5.18 -14.55
CA GLU A 12 0.62 3.84 -14.78
C GLU A 12 2.15 3.93 -14.92
N SER A 13 2.89 3.33 -13.99
CA SER A 13 4.32 3.10 -14.19
C SER A 13 4.50 2.05 -15.29
N ASP A 14 5.64 2.03 -15.99
CA ASP A 14 5.90 0.94 -16.94
C ASP A 14 5.88 -0.43 -16.23
N GLU A 15 6.23 -0.47 -14.94
CA GLU A 15 6.00 -1.62 -14.06
C GLU A 15 4.53 -2.07 -13.93
N ASP A 16 3.55 -1.14 -14.00
CA ASP A 16 2.12 -1.50 -13.92
C ASP A 16 1.67 -2.28 -15.17
N LYS A 17 2.41 -2.20 -16.30
CA LYS A 17 2.19 -3.00 -17.51
C LYS A 17 2.74 -4.43 -17.41
N ILE A 18 3.66 -4.69 -16.48
CA ILE A 18 4.26 -6.02 -16.23
C ILE A 18 3.38 -6.84 -15.27
N ARG A 19 2.46 -6.18 -14.57
CA ARG A 19 1.62 -6.78 -13.55
C ARG A 19 0.66 -7.81 -14.13
N LYS A 20 0.78 -9.06 -13.70
CA LYS A 20 -0.26 -10.06 -13.91
C LYS A 20 -1.30 -9.93 -12.80
N SER A 21 -2.57 -9.82 -13.20
CA SER A 21 -3.71 -9.80 -12.29
C SER A 21 -3.99 -11.19 -11.71
N TYR A 22 -4.63 -11.22 -10.54
CA TYR A 22 -5.14 -12.47 -9.99
C TYR A 22 -6.24 -13.05 -10.87
N ASP A 23 -6.22 -14.37 -11.03
CA ASP A 23 -7.26 -15.11 -11.74
C ASP A 23 -8.09 -15.99 -10.79
N HIS A 24 -9.03 -16.73 -11.37
CA HIS A 24 -9.94 -17.60 -10.62
C HIS A 24 -9.21 -18.77 -9.92
N GLU A 25 -8.10 -19.26 -10.47
CA GLU A 25 -7.31 -20.33 -9.85
C GLU A 25 -6.48 -19.81 -8.67
N ASP A 26 -5.99 -18.57 -8.75
CA ASP A 26 -5.36 -17.89 -7.61
C ASP A 26 -6.36 -17.74 -6.44
N LEU A 27 -7.59 -17.34 -6.73
CA LEU A 27 -8.65 -17.21 -5.74
C LEU A 27 -8.98 -18.56 -5.09
N LYS A 28 -9.15 -19.62 -5.88
CA LYS A 28 -9.39 -20.97 -5.35
C LYS A 28 -8.25 -21.44 -4.46
N THR A 29 -7.01 -21.23 -4.89
CA THR A 29 -5.81 -21.62 -4.15
C THR A 29 -5.72 -20.88 -2.82
N PHE A 30 -6.05 -19.58 -2.81
CA PHE A 30 -6.10 -18.79 -1.59
C PHE A 30 -7.20 -19.27 -0.65
N LEU A 31 -8.45 -19.35 -1.12
CA LEU A 31 -9.59 -19.75 -0.30
C LEU A 31 -9.46 -21.18 0.25
N ALA A 32 -8.83 -22.10 -0.48
CA ALA A 32 -8.61 -23.46 0.03
C ALA A 32 -7.70 -23.52 1.26
N LYS A 33 -6.86 -22.50 1.47
CA LYS A 33 -5.86 -22.43 2.55
C LYS A 33 -6.19 -21.40 3.62
N SER A 34 -7.19 -20.56 3.39
CA SER A 34 -7.56 -19.50 4.32
C SER A 34 -8.41 -20.03 5.48
N SER A 35 -8.38 -19.30 6.60
CA SER A 35 -9.29 -19.51 7.73
C SER A 35 -10.74 -19.21 7.34
N ILE A 36 -10.94 -18.31 6.36
CA ILE A 36 -12.27 -17.87 5.90
C ILE A 36 -12.94 -18.80 4.86
N LYS A 37 -12.35 -19.95 4.55
CA LYS A 37 -12.82 -20.85 3.49
C LYS A 37 -14.31 -21.23 3.60
N ASP A 38 -14.79 -21.42 4.82
CA ASP A 38 -16.13 -21.94 5.09
C ASP A 38 -17.21 -20.87 4.89
N TYR A 39 -16.86 -19.58 4.97
CA TYR A 39 -17.78 -18.49 4.65
C TYR A 39 -18.04 -18.39 3.14
N PHE A 40 -17.06 -18.77 2.31
CA PHE A 40 -17.06 -18.50 0.87
C PHE A 40 -17.06 -19.75 -0.01
N GLN A 41 -17.55 -20.89 0.48
CA GLN A 41 -17.54 -22.16 -0.27
C GLN A 41 -18.13 -22.06 -1.69
N ARG A 42 -19.15 -21.20 -1.90
CA ARG A 42 -19.76 -21.02 -3.22
C ARG A 42 -18.92 -20.17 -4.18
N ALA A 43 -17.97 -19.36 -3.69
CA ALA A 43 -17.11 -18.53 -4.53
C ALA A 43 -16.34 -19.37 -5.57
N LEU A 44 -15.97 -20.60 -5.21
CA LEU A 44 -15.21 -21.53 -6.05
C LEU A 44 -15.96 -22.00 -7.31
N GLN A 45 -17.28 -21.78 -7.36
CA GLN A 45 -18.16 -22.18 -8.47
C GLN A 45 -18.59 -20.98 -9.33
N ILE A 46 -18.27 -19.75 -8.93
CA ILE A 46 -18.72 -18.53 -9.59
C ILE A 46 -17.56 -17.98 -10.43
N SER A 47 -17.57 -18.30 -11.73
CA SER A 47 -16.57 -17.80 -12.67
C SER A 47 -16.82 -16.35 -13.12
N ASP A 48 -18.06 -15.88 -13.08
CA ASP A 48 -18.38 -14.50 -13.45
C ASP A 48 -17.94 -13.52 -12.34
N CYS A 49 -17.01 -12.62 -12.65
CA CYS A 49 -16.45 -11.67 -11.70
C CYS A 49 -17.51 -10.81 -10.99
N ASN A 50 -18.53 -10.37 -11.74
CA ASN A 50 -19.57 -9.49 -11.21
C ASN A 50 -20.48 -10.22 -10.20
N GLN A 51 -20.85 -11.46 -10.51
CA GLN A 51 -21.58 -12.35 -9.60
C GLN A 51 -20.73 -12.72 -8.39
N LEU A 52 -19.44 -13.00 -8.59
CA LEU A 52 -18.50 -13.35 -7.52
C LEU A 52 -18.39 -12.20 -6.51
N LEU A 53 -18.09 -10.98 -6.98
CA LEU A 53 -18.01 -9.80 -6.11
C LEU A 53 -19.33 -9.54 -5.39
N SER A 54 -20.47 -9.69 -6.07
CA SER A 54 -21.79 -9.60 -5.44
C SER A 54 -22.01 -10.65 -4.35
N TYR A 55 -21.56 -11.89 -4.57
CA TYR A 55 -21.64 -12.96 -3.59
C TYR A 55 -20.75 -12.70 -2.37
N LEU A 56 -19.50 -12.29 -2.58
CA LEU A 56 -18.56 -11.95 -1.51
C LEU A 56 -19.12 -10.82 -0.64
N GLN A 57 -19.58 -9.75 -1.29
CA GLN A 57 -20.20 -8.60 -0.63
C GLN A 57 -21.43 -8.99 0.19
N ALA A 58 -22.34 -9.76 -0.41
CA ALA A 58 -23.57 -10.21 0.25
C ALA A 58 -23.27 -11.13 1.44
N THR A 59 -22.25 -11.98 1.32
CA THR A 59 -21.81 -12.86 2.41
C THR A 59 -21.29 -12.03 3.58
N LEU A 60 -20.35 -11.11 3.35
CA LEU A 60 -19.80 -10.26 4.42
C LEU A 60 -20.84 -9.36 5.05
N SER A 61 -21.80 -8.85 4.27
CA SER A 61 -22.89 -8.01 4.79
C SER A 61 -23.77 -8.73 5.81
N ARG A 62 -23.76 -10.07 5.85
CA ARG A 62 -24.48 -10.88 6.86
C ARG A 62 -23.70 -11.03 8.16
N TYR A 63 -22.39 -10.76 8.12
CA TYR A 63 -21.45 -10.89 9.24
C TYR A 63 -20.93 -9.52 9.71
N VAL A 64 -21.64 -8.42 9.43
CA VAL A 64 -21.22 -7.06 9.82
C VAL A 64 -20.98 -6.92 11.34
N TRP A 65 -21.70 -7.72 12.13
CA TRP A 65 -21.61 -7.75 13.59
C TRP A 65 -20.92 -9.00 14.14
N ALA A 66 -20.28 -9.79 13.28
CA ALA A 66 -19.54 -10.96 13.71
C ALA A 66 -18.17 -10.56 14.24
N ASP A 67 -17.75 -11.21 15.33
CA ASP A 67 -16.39 -11.12 15.83
C ASP A 67 -15.53 -12.10 15.03
N PHE A 68 -14.88 -11.58 13.98
CA PHE A 68 -13.85 -12.32 13.27
C PHE A 68 -12.57 -12.35 14.11
N ASP A 69 -11.90 -13.50 14.13
CA ASP A 69 -10.57 -13.57 14.73
C ASP A 69 -9.52 -12.86 13.85
N LEU A 70 -8.29 -12.72 14.37
CA LEU A 70 -7.25 -11.97 13.66
C LEU A 70 -6.74 -12.67 12.39
N GLU A 71 -6.76 -14.00 12.34
CA GLU A 71 -6.37 -14.75 11.15
C GLU A 71 -7.43 -14.59 10.07
N GLU A 72 -8.71 -14.69 10.43
CA GLU A 72 -9.85 -14.41 9.55
C GLU A 72 -9.81 -12.97 9.03
N MET A 73 -9.57 -11.98 9.90
CA MET A 73 -9.44 -10.57 9.47
C MET A 73 -8.28 -10.36 8.50
N LEU A 74 -7.12 -10.97 8.76
CA LEU A 74 -5.98 -10.93 7.85
C LEU A 74 -6.36 -11.53 6.48
N ASP A 75 -6.99 -12.70 6.46
CA ASP A 75 -7.41 -13.35 5.22
C ASP A 75 -8.47 -12.53 4.47
N LEU A 76 -9.37 -11.83 5.17
CA LEU A 76 -10.32 -10.90 4.55
C LEU A 76 -9.62 -9.71 3.89
N TYR A 77 -8.60 -9.14 4.53
CA TYR A 77 -7.79 -8.09 3.92
C TYR A 77 -7.04 -8.60 2.69
N ILE A 78 -6.43 -9.79 2.76
CA ILE A 78 -5.75 -10.41 1.63
C ILE A 78 -6.74 -10.61 0.48
N LEU A 79 -7.92 -11.18 0.76
CA LEU A 79 -8.98 -11.38 -0.23
C LEU A 79 -9.39 -10.06 -0.87
N ALA A 80 -9.71 -9.04 -0.08
CA ALA A 80 -10.15 -7.75 -0.60
C ALA A 80 -9.09 -7.09 -1.48
N ILE A 81 -7.82 -7.13 -1.07
CA ILE A 81 -6.69 -6.61 -1.86
C ILE A 81 -6.54 -7.40 -3.17
N MET A 82 -6.60 -8.74 -3.13
CA MET A 82 -6.58 -9.57 -4.33
C MET A 82 -7.70 -9.17 -5.31
N MET A 83 -8.92 -9.02 -4.79
CA MET A 83 -10.11 -8.69 -5.58
C MET A 83 -10.08 -7.30 -6.24
N VAL A 84 -9.26 -6.35 -5.76
CA VAL A 84 -9.04 -5.06 -6.45
C VAL A 84 -8.46 -5.25 -7.84
N THR A 85 -7.70 -6.33 -8.03
CA THR A 85 -6.93 -6.59 -9.25
C THR A 85 -7.39 -7.85 -9.98
N TYR A 86 -8.27 -8.64 -9.36
CA TYR A 86 -8.88 -9.83 -9.96
C TYR A 86 -9.55 -9.52 -11.30
N GLU A 87 -9.14 -10.20 -12.38
CA GLU A 87 -9.62 -9.96 -13.75
C GLU A 87 -9.62 -8.46 -14.10
N GLN A 88 -8.48 -7.81 -13.91
CA GLN A 88 -8.36 -6.34 -13.90
C GLN A 88 -9.02 -5.64 -15.08
N ASP A 89 -8.96 -6.22 -16.28
CA ASP A 89 -9.51 -5.69 -17.54
C ASP A 89 -11.04 -5.46 -17.49
N ASN A 90 -11.74 -6.11 -16.56
CA ASN A 90 -13.15 -5.86 -16.31
C ASN A 90 -13.36 -4.57 -15.51
N CYS A 91 -13.26 -3.42 -16.18
CA CYS A 91 -13.44 -2.11 -15.55
C CYS A 91 -14.88 -1.85 -15.04
N MET A 92 -15.87 -2.63 -15.50
CA MET A 92 -17.29 -2.43 -15.15
C MET A 92 -17.59 -2.77 -13.68
N VAL A 93 -16.69 -3.47 -12.98
CA VAL A 93 -16.88 -3.91 -11.60
C VAL A 93 -16.01 -3.17 -10.59
N ILE A 94 -15.31 -2.10 -10.99
CA ILE A 94 -14.36 -1.39 -10.12
C ILE A 94 -15.00 -0.88 -8.83
N ASP A 95 -16.22 -0.35 -8.91
CA ASP A 95 -16.99 0.11 -7.74
C ASP A 95 -17.28 -1.04 -6.77
N LYS A 96 -17.60 -2.25 -7.27
CA LYS A 96 -17.82 -3.42 -6.42
C LYS A 96 -16.53 -3.89 -5.74
N ARG A 97 -15.39 -3.81 -6.43
CA ARG A 97 -14.08 -4.14 -5.84
C ARG A 97 -13.76 -3.22 -4.67
N PHE A 98 -13.98 -1.91 -4.84
CA PHE A 98 -13.77 -0.93 -3.77
C PHE A 98 -14.76 -1.10 -2.62
N ARG A 99 -16.04 -1.38 -2.91
CA ARG A 99 -17.03 -1.67 -1.85
C ARG A 99 -16.65 -2.88 -1.01
N LEU A 100 -16.10 -3.94 -1.62
CA LEU A 100 -15.63 -5.11 -0.88
C LEU A 100 -14.52 -4.72 0.11
N LEU A 101 -13.55 -3.94 -0.36
CA LEU A 101 -12.43 -3.45 0.45
C LEU A 101 -12.89 -2.53 1.59
N ASP A 102 -13.84 -1.64 1.31
CA ASP A 102 -14.45 -0.80 2.35
C ASP A 102 -15.19 -1.66 3.36
N THR A 103 -15.93 -2.66 2.89
CA THR A 103 -16.69 -3.55 3.77
C THR A 103 -15.75 -4.23 4.75
N VAL A 104 -14.68 -4.86 4.26
CA VAL A 104 -13.66 -5.49 5.11
C VAL A 104 -13.05 -4.49 6.11
N SER A 105 -12.75 -3.27 5.65
CA SER A 105 -12.19 -2.23 6.52
C SER A 105 -13.13 -1.77 7.64
N ASN A 106 -14.44 -2.03 7.50
CA ASN A 106 -15.47 -1.63 8.46
C ASN A 106 -16.13 -2.85 9.14
N LEU A 107 -15.55 -4.07 9.00
CA LEU A 107 -16.03 -5.25 9.72
C LEU A 107 -15.59 -5.22 11.19
N GLY A 108 -16.49 -5.66 12.07
CA GLY A 108 -16.19 -5.88 13.48
C GLY A 108 -16.00 -4.60 14.31
N SER A 109 -15.54 -4.78 15.55
CA SER A 109 -15.17 -3.66 16.44
C SER A 109 -13.86 -2.98 16.01
N ILE A 110 -13.58 -1.81 16.57
CA ILE A 110 -12.32 -1.07 16.39
C ILE A 110 -11.14 -2.01 16.65
N LEU A 111 -10.22 -2.13 15.68
CA LEU A 111 -8.98 -2.88 15.84
C LEU A 111 -8.01 -2.11 16.76
N TYR A 112 -7.45 -2.81 17.73
CA TYR A 112 -6.40 -2.28 18.60
C TYR A 112 -5.04 -2.24 17.87
N PRO A 113 -4.08 -1.40 18.33
CA PRO A 113 -2.77 -1.28 17.68
C PRO A 113 -2.04 -2.60 17.42
N ASP A 114 -1.98 -3.51 18.40
CA ASP A 114 -1.31 -4.81 18.24
C ASP A 114 -1.98 -5.70 17.17
N GLN A 115 -3.30 -5.57 17.02
CA GLN A 115 -4.08 -6.28 16.00
C GLN A 115 -3.80 -5.72 14.60
N ILE A 116 -3.71 -4.39 14.49
CA ILE A 116 -3.33 -3.70 13.26
C ILE A 116 -1.91 -4.12 12.86
N GLU A 117 -0.97 -4.17 13.81
CA GLU A 117 0.39 -4.64 13.57
C GLU A 117 0.45 -6.11 13.14
N PHE A 118 -0.38 -6.98 13.75
CA PHE A 118 -0.50 -8.37 13.31
C PHE A 118 -0.93 -8.47 11.84
N ILE A 119 -1.99 -7.76 11.47
CA ILE A 119 -2.51 -7.76 10.09
C ILE A 119 -1.46 -7.17 9.13
N ALA A 120 -0.83 -6.05 9.48
CA ALA A 120 0.22 -5.43 8.68
C ALA A 120 1.41 -6.37 8.43
N ASN A 121 1.83 -7.14 9.43
CA ASN A 121 2.88 -8.15 9.28
C ASN A 121 2.44 -9.30 8.36
N GLY A 122 1.21 -9.79 8.49
CA GLY A 122 0.67 -10.81 7.59
C GLY A 122 0.59 -10.33 6.14
N LEU A 123 0.15 -9.08 5.92
CA LEU A 123 0.13 -8.45 4.60
C LEU A 123 1.55 -8.29 4.02
N TYR A 124 2.52 -7.89 4.85
CA TYR A 124 3.93 -7.85 4.45
C TYR A 124 4.41 -9.24 4.00
N GLN A 125 4.13 -10.30 4.76
CA GLN A 125 4.50 -11.66 4.41
C GLN A 125 3.86 -12.12 3.09
N LYS A 126 2.59 -11.76 2.87
CA LYS A 126 1.84 -12.15 1.67
C LYS A 126 2.32 -11.42 0.42
N PHE A 127 2.51 -10.10 0.49
CA PHE A 127 2.64 -9.25 -0.69
C PHE A 127 4.04 -8.68 -0.91
N VAL A 128 4.88 -8.63 0.12
CA VAL A 128 6.18 -7.93 0.07
C VAL A 128 7.36 -8.85 0.36
N GLN A 129 7.19 -9.87 1.21
CA GLN A 129 8.27 -10.81 1.48
C GLN A 129 8.57 -11.69 0.25
N GLY A 130 9.86 -11.95 0.02
CA GLY A 130 10.34 -12.75 -1.09
C GLY A 130 11.44 -12.04 -1.87
N ALA A 131 11.67 -12.46 -3.12
CA ALA A 131 12.67 -11.88 -4.02
C ALA A 131 12.21 -11.95 -5.48
N GLY A 132 12.84 -11.13 -6.33
CA GLY A 132 12.64 -11.16 -7.78
C GLY A 132 11.31 -10.58 -8.27
N ALA A 133 10.95 -10.90 -9.52
CA ALA A 133 9.79 -10.34 -10.22
C ALA A 133 8.46 -10.63 -9.52
N LYS A 134 8.29 -11.83 -8.96
CA LYS A 134 7.06 -12.22 -8.26
C LYS A 134 6.78 -11.35 -7.02
N ARG A 135 7.82 -10.95 -6.29
CA ARG A 135 7.68 -10.01 -5.18
C ARG A 135 7.17 -8.66 -5.68
N LEU A 136 7.78 -8.15 -6.74
CA LEU A 136 7.36 -6.87 -7.33
C LEU A 136 5.91 -6.92 -7.80
N GLU A 137 5.53 -7.98 -8.52
CA GLU A 137 4.17 -8.20 -8.99
C GLU A 137 3.15 -8.22 -7.83
N ASN A 138 3.45 -8.95 -6.75
CA ASN A 138 2.62 -8.96 -5.56
C ASN A 138 2.50 -7.57 -4.91
N PHE A 139 3.61 -6.83 -4.83
CA PHE A 139 3.60 -5.46 -4.32
C PHE A 139 2.77 -4.53 -5.21
N LEU A 140 2.86 -4.65 -6.54
CA LEU A 140 2.07 -3.85 -7.48
C LEU A 140 0.57 -4.19 -7.41
N ASN A 141 0.22 -5.46 -7.22
CA ASN A 141 -1.16 -5.86 -6.98
C ASN A 141 -1.71 -5.27 -5.67
N MET A 142 -0.90 -5.28 -4.62
CA MET A 142 -1.22 -4.64 -3.36
C MET A 142 -1.32 -3.10 -3.49
N LYS A 143 -0.40 -2.48 -4.25
CA LYS A 143 -0.35 -1.05 -4.56
C LYS A 143 -1.66 -0.54 -5.15
N ALA A 144 -2.31 -1.33 -6.01
CA ALA A 144 -3.59 -0.96 -6.61
C ALA A 144 -4.72 -0.77 -5.59
N ALA A 145 -4.67 -1.45 -4.44
CA ALA A 145 -5.67 -1.32 -3.37
C ALA A 145 -5.43 -0.11 -2.45
N PHE A 146 -4.20 0.43 -2.41
CA PHE A 146 -3.81 1.43 -1.42
C PHE A 146 -4.52 2.77 -1.48
N PRO A 147 -4.75 3.39 -2.65
CA PRO A 147 -5.51 4.64 -2.69
C PRO A 147 -6.87 4.50 -2.02
N ARG A 148 -7.52 3.32 -2.13
CA ARG A 148 -8.80 3.07 -1.48
C ARG A 148 -8.65 2.77 0.01
N LEU A 149 -7.69 1.94 0.41
CA LEU A 149 -7.40 1.66 1.83
C LEU A 149 -7.09 2.95 2.62
N MET A 150 -6.29 3.84 2.06
CA MET A 150 -5.92 5.13 2.67
C MET A 150 -7.12 6.08 2.85
N LEU A 151 -8.19 5.91 2.05
CA LEU A 151 -9.41 6.71 2.13
C LEU A 151 -10.53 6.02 2.92
N SER A 152 -10.27 4.82 3.45
CA SER A 152 -11.25 4.03 4.18
C SER A 152 -11.54 4.65 5.55
N SER A 153 -12.81 4.68 5.94
CA SER A 153 -13.31 5.26 7.20
C SER A 153 -13.17 4.35 8.43
N GLY A 154 -12.86 3.07 8.23
CA GLY A 154 -12.61 2.10 9.29
C GLY A 154 -11.12 1.84 9.51
N SER A 155 -10.73 0.63 9.87
CA SER A 155 -9.33 0.26 10.16
C SER A 155 -8.43 0.20 8.92
N GLY A 156 -8.98 0.35 7.71
CA GLY A 156 -8.23 0.24 6.45
C GLY A 156 -7.06 1.23 6.32
N SER A 157 -7.23 2.47 6.80
CA SER A 157 -6.17 3.49 6.73
C SER A 157 -5.03 3.20 7.70
N ASP A 158 -5.34 2.79 8.93
CA ASP A 158 -4.36 2.38 9.94
C ASP A 158 -3.60 1.12 9.52
N VAL A 159 -4.29 0.12 8.96
CA VAL A 159 -3.68 -1.10 8.41
C VAL A 159 -2.72 -0.76 7.26
N ALA A 160 -3.12 0.13 6.35
CA ALA A 160 -2.24 0.57 5.27
C ALA A 160 -1.00 1.30 5.83
N LEU A 161 -1.18 2.20 6.80
CA LEU A 161 -0.08 2.94 7.42
C LEU A 161 0.90 2.01 8.15
N ALA A 162 0.38 1.11 8.97
CA ALA A 162 1.16 0.11 9.69
C ALA A 162 1.91 -0.82 8.72
N LEU A 163 1.31 -1.20 7.60
CA LEU A 163 1.97 -1.99 6.57
C LEU A 163 3.15 -1.25 5.94
N PHE A 164 3.00 0.02 5.54
CA PHE A 164 4.13 0.78 4.98
C PHE A 164 5.26 1.01 5.99
N LEU A 165 4.92 1.30 7.25
CA LEU A 165 5.91 1.38 8.32
C LEU A 165 6.60 0.02 8.52
N THR A 166 5.85 -1.08 8.42
CA THR A 166 6.41 -2.44 8.46
C THR A 166 7.39 -2.66 7.32
N ILE A 167 7.08 -2.26 6.09
CA ILE A 167 8.01 -2.34 4.95
C ILE A 167 9.31 -1.58 5.25
N LEU A 168 9.22 -0.35 5.78
CA LEU A 168 10.39 0.46 6.12
C LEU A 168 11.22 -0.15 7.25
N SER A 169 10.57 -0.65 8.30
CA SER A 169 11.25 -1.29 9.43
C SER A 169 12.09 -2.48 9.03
N ARG A 170 11.60 -3.29 8.07
CA ARG A 170 12.29 -4.50 7.60
C ARG A 170 13.58 -4.18 6.83
N HIS A 171 13.68 -3.01 6.22
CA HIS A 171 14.87 -2.57 5.49
C HIS A 171 15.84 -1.75 6.34
N THR A 172 15.37 -1.15 7.43
CA THR A 172 16.17 -0.25 8.27
C THR A 172 16.55 -0.88 9.61
N ASN A 173 15.96 -2.02 9.97
CA ASN A 173 16.04 -2.65 11.30
C ASN A 173 15.57 -1.74 12.45
N VAL A 174 14.80 -0.68 12.15
CA VAL A 174 14.15 0.17 13.16
C VAL A 174 12.72 -0.34 13.37
N PRO A 175 12.27 -0.61 14.59
CA PRO A 175 10.92 -1.10 14.83
C PRO A 175 9.84 -0.19 14.22
N ALA A 176 8.91 -0.79 13.45
CA ALA A 176 7.69 -0.12 13.04
C ALA A 176 6.81 0.06 14.28
N ARG A 177 6.33 1.29 14.50
CA ARG A 177 5.30 1.57 15.50
C ARG A 177 4.33 2.57 14.90
N LEU A 178 3.05 2.21 14.88
CA LEU A 178 2.00 3.13 14.50
C LEU A 178 1.89 4.20 15.58
N GLN A 179 2.01 5.47 15.21
CA GLN A 179 1.84 6.59 16.12
C GLN A 179 0.57 7.36 15.76
N MET A 180 -0.03 8.07 16.73
CA MET A 180 -1.15 8.96 16.42
C MET A 180 -0.74 10.15 15.55
N THR A 181 0.49 10.64 15.74
CA THR A 181 1.10 11.74 14.98
C THR A 181 2.59 11.46 14.81
N GLY A 182 3.24 12.11 13.83
CA GLY A 182 4.69 11.98 13.63
C GLY A 182 5.10 10.83 12.71
N ASN A 183 4.15 10.14 12.06
CA ASN A 183 4.47 9.01 11.20
C ASN A 183 5.22 9.44 9.93
N ALA A 184 4.95 10.63 9.38
CA ALA A 184 5.71 11.13 8.22
C ALA A 184 7.16 11.43 8.60
N ARG A 185 7.37 12.09 9.74
CA ARG A 185 8.72 12.29 10.29
C ARG A 185 9.43 10.97 10.57
N ASN A 186 8.74 10.01 11.21
CA ASN A 186 9.31 8.70 11.50
C ASN A 186 9.72 7.95 10.21
N ALA A 187 8.85 7.94 9.20
CA ALA A 187 9.17 7.34 7.90
C ALA A 187 10.36 8.03 7.22
N PHE A 188 10.49 9.35 7.36
CA PHE A 188 11.65 10.08 6.86
C PHE A 188 12.94 9.73 7.61
N GLU A 189 12.90 9.65 8.94
CA GLU A 189 14.04 9.22 9.75
C GLU A 189 14.50 7.81 9.37
N MET A 190 13.56 6.88 9.16
CA MET A 190 13.85 5.55 8.62
C MET A 190 14.49 5.63 7.22
N ALA A 191 13.98 6.48 6.33
CA ALA A 191 14.52 6.63 4.97
C ALA A 191 15.98 7.11 4.95
N LYS A 192 16.41 7.87 5.95
CA LYS A 192 17.82 8.30 6.10
C LYS A 192 18.77 7.17 6.49
N LEU A 193 18.24 6.09 7.07
CA LEU A 193 19.02 4.91 7.46
C LEU A 193 19.20 3.91 6.32
N VAL A 194 18.45 4.07 5.22
CA VAL A 194 18.58 3.21 4.04
C VAL A 194 19.89 3.52 3.32
N ASN A 195 20.69 2.48 3.07
CA ASN A 195 21.90 2.59 2.25
C ASN A 195 21.54 2.57 0.75
N TRP A 196 21.02 3.71 0.26
CA TRP A 196 20.56 3.86 -1.13
C TRP A 196 21.62 3.51 -2.17
N GLN A 197 22.89 3.85 -1.90
CA GLN A 197 24.00 3.57 -2.81
C GLN A 197 24.31 2.07 -2.87
N GLN A 198 24.29 1.37 -1.72
CA GLN A 198 24.48 -0.09 -1.71
C GLN A 198 23.36 -0.82 -2.45
N LEU A 199 22.11 -0.38 -2.28
CA LEU A 199 20.98 -0.95 -3.03
C LEU A 199 21.18 -0.78 -4.54
N ALA A 200 21.59 0.42 -4.98
CA ALA A 200 21.86 0.71 -6.38
C ALA A 200 23.05 -0.09 -6.93
N ASN A 201 24.14 -0.19 -6.18
CA ASN A 201 25.35 -0.94 -6.57
C ASN A 201 25.12 -2.46 -6.61
N SER A 202 24.06 -2.94 -5.96
CA SER A 202 23.70 -4.36 -5.92
C SER A 202 22.52 -4.69 -6.84
N ASP A 203 22.16 -3.78 -7.75
CA ASP A 203 21.02 -3.90 -8.69
C ASP A 203 19.66 -4.17 -7.99
N GLN A 204 19.49 -3.74 -6.74
CA GLN A 204 18.28 -3.93 -5.94
C GLN A 204 17.23 -2.83 -6.21
N TYR A 205 17.00 -2.50 -7.47
CA TYR A 205 16.12 -1.40 -7.87
C TYR A 205 14.66 -1.62 -7.44
N HIS A 206 14.19 -2.88 -7.41
CA HIS A 206 12.85 -3.19 -6.90
C HIS A 206 12.70 -2.86 -5.41
N ASP A 207 13.74 -3.07 -4.58
CA ASP A 207 13.71 -2.71 -3.16
C ASP A 207 13.67 -1.18 -3.01
N MET A 208 14.47 -0.47 -3.81
CA MET A 208 14.47 0.99 -3.84
C MET A 208 13.10 1.55 -4.24
N PHE A 209 12.45 0.95 -5.26
CA PHE A 209 11.10 1.32 -5.70
C PHE A 209 10.05 1.10 -4.59
N ILE A 210 10.03 -0.10 -3.99
CA ILE A 210 9.10 -0.46 -2.90
C ILE A 210 9.26 0.50 -1.72
N LEU A 211 10.51 0.81 -1.33
CA LEU A 211 10.82 1.73 -0.24
C LEU A 211 10.33 3.15 -0.54
N MET A 212 10.69 3.70 -1.71
CA MET A 212 10.29 5.05 -2.08
C MET A 212 8.77 5.18 -2.20
N ARG A 213 8.09 4.18 -2.77
CA ARG A 213 6.63 4.18 -2.82
C ARG A 213 6.00 4.10 -1.43
N SER A 214 6.55 3.28 -0.54
CA SER A 214 6.07 3.19 0.84
C SER A 214 6.20 4.52 1.58
N ILE A 215 7.35 5.20 1.47
CA ILE A 215 7.58 6.53 2.05
C ILE A 215 6.58 7.55 1.46
N PHE A 216 6.41 7.54 0.14
CA PHE A 216 5.44 8.40 -0.55
C PHE A 216 4.03 8.19 -0.02
N PHE A 217 3.58 6.94 0.14
CA PHE A 217 2.23 6.66 0.65
C PHE A 217 2.05 7.11 2.09
N VAL A 218 3.00 6.84 2.98
CA VAL A 218 2.95 7.30 4.39
C VAL A 218 2.76 8.81 4.46
N ILE A 219 3.56 9.57 3.71
CA ILE A 219 3.53 11.03 3.71
C ILE A 219 2.24 11.59 3.10
N ASN A 220 1.66 10.89 2.12
CA ASN A 220 0.45 11.36 1.44
C ASN A 220 -0.85 11.08 2.18
N MET A 221 -0.81 10.19 3.18
CA MET A 221 -1.93 9.95 4.12
C MET A 221 -2.46 11.26 4.65
N LEU A 222 -3.79 11.42 4.66
CA LEU A 222 -4.45 12.65 5.10
C LEU A 222 -4.01 13.07 6.50
N ILE A 223 -3.93 12.11 7.43
CA ILE A 223 -3.55 12.33 8.84
C ILE A 223 -2.14 12.90 8.99
N ASN A 224 -1.20 12.53 8.12
CA ASN A 224 0.20 12.96 8.23
C ASN A 224 0.47 14.30 7.55
N ARG A 225 -0.51 14.86 6.81
CA ARG A 225 -0.33 16.13 6.09
C ARG A 225 -0.13 17.33 7.03
N TYR A 226 -0.67 17.25 8.24
CA TYR A 226 -0.52 18.31 9.24
C TYR A 226 0.94 18.50 9.66
N GLU A 227 1.75 17.44 9.65
CA GLU A 227 3.19 17.53 9.97
C GLU A 227 3.96 18.45 9.00
N PHE A 228 3.47 18.62 7.78
CA PHE A 228 4.06 19.49 6.76
C PHE A 228 3.56 20.94 6.82
N LEU A 229 2.47 21.22 7.53
CA LEU A 229 1.96 22.58 7.69
C LEU A 229 2.69 23.29 8.85
N GLU A 230 3.07 22.53 9.87
CA GLU A 230 3.63 23.07 11.12
C GLU A 230 5.16 22.93 11.21
N SER A 231 5.85 22.47 10.15
CA SER A 231 7.30 22.31 10.17
C SER A 231 7.96 22.39 8.80
N ASP A 232 9.26 22.64 8.77
CA ASP A 232 10.12 22.65 7.57
C ASP A 232 10.36 21.27 6.95
N LEU A 233 9.64 20.24 7.41
CA LEU A 233 9.82 18.84 7.02
C LEU A 233 9.84 18.67 5.49
N GLY A 234 8.96 19.35 4.76
CA GLY A 234 8.95 19.29 3.28
C GLY A 234 10.26 19.76 2.65
N ALA A 235 10.87 20.83 3.16
CA ALA A 235 12.13 21.39 2.65
C ALA A 235 13.34 20.52 3.03
N VAL A 236 13.34 19.97 4.24
CA VAL A 236 14.40 19.05 4.70
C VAL A 236 14.36 17.76 3.88
N MET A 237 13.16 17.20 3.66
CA MET A 237 12.98 15.99 2.86
C MET A 237 13.38 16.20 1.40
N SER A 238 12.95 17.30 0.77
CA SER A 238 13.31 17.58 -0.63
C SER A 238 14.82 17.71 -0.80
N THR A 239 15.50 18.42 0.11
CA THR A 239 16.96 18.58 0.09
C THR A 239 17.69 17.25 0.22
N TYR A 240 17.23 16.38 1.13
CA TYR A 240 17.80 15.05 1.32
C TYR A 240 17.65 14.21 0.05
N PHE A 241 16.43 14.07 -0.49
CA PHE A 241 16.18 13.21 -1.64
C PHE A 241 16.76 13.76 -2.95
N LEU A 242 16.91 15.08 -3.09
CA LEU A 242 17.69 15.70 -4.18
C LEU A 242 19.16 15.26 -4.12
N THR A 243 19.72 15.15 -2.92
CA THR A 243 21.11 14.70 -2.73
C THR A 243 21.24 13.23 -3.09
N VAL A 244 20.31 12.39 -2.62
CA VAL A 244 20.24 10.96 -3.00
C VAL A 244 20.14 10.81 -4.53
N CYS A 245 19.23 11.55 -5.18
CA CYS A 245 19.07 11.54 -6.62
C CYS A 245 20.36 11.92 -7.36
N LYS A 246 21.01 13.02 -6.96
CA LYS A 246 22.27 13.48 -7.59
C LYS A 246 23.40 12.46 -7.47
N VAL A 247 23.52 11.78 -6.33
CA VAL A 247 24.56 10.75 -6.12
C VAL A 247 24.26 9.54 -7.00
N LEU A 248 23.03 9.04 -6.96
CA LEU A 248 22.65 7.84 -7.71
C LEU A 248 22.70 8.08 -9.22
N CYS A 249 22.04 9.12 -9.74
CA CYS A 249 21.94 9.37 -11.18
C CYS A 249 23.29 9.68 -11.85
N LYS A 250 24.27 10.24 -11.12
CA LYS A 250 25.63 10.46 -11.65
C LYS A 250 26.44 9.18 -11.82
N GLU A 251 26.24 8.20 -10.94
CA GLU A 251 27.08 7.01 -10.87
C GLU A 251 26.59 5.84 -11.72
N THR A 252 25.31 5.83 -12.08
CA THR A 252 24.65 4.59 -12.54
C THR A 252 23.89 4.73 -13.87
N GLY A 253 23.80 5.93 -14.46
CA GLY A 253 23.08 6.13 -15.73
C GLY A 253 21.59 5.76 -15.66
N ILE A 254 20.99 5.81 -14.47
CA ILE A 254 19.62 5.37 -14.22
C ILE A 254 18.60 6.30 -14.91
N GLU A 255 18.22 5.96 -16.13
CA GLU A 255 16.93 6.32 -16.73
C GLU A 255 15.90 5.24 -16.36
N SER A 256 15.53 5.12 -15.08
CA SER A 256 14.56 4.11 -14.63
C SER A 256 13.33 4.71 -13.94
N ASP A 257 12.27 3.90 -13.84
CA ASP A 257 11.04 4.19 -13.07
C ASP A 257 11.29 4.62 -11.62
N PHE A 258 12.42 4.20 -11.02
CA PHE A 258 12.85 4.68 -9.72
C PHE A 258 13.23 6.16 -9.75
N ALA A 259 14.00 6.61 -10.74
CA ALA A 259 14.39 8.01 -10.89
C ALA A 259 13.15 8.89 -11.09
N MET A 260 12.21 8.47 -11.95
CA MET A 260 10.93 9.18 -12.10
C MET A 260 10.11 9.22 -10.80
N THR A 261 10.05 8.11 -10.05
CA THR A 261 9.36 8.06 -8.76
C THR A 261 10.00 9.01 -7.75
N LEU A 262 11.34 9.07 -7.72
CA LEU A 262 12.12 9.95 -6.85
C LEU A 262 11.95 11.43 -7.24
N GLU A 263 11.96 11.76 -8.52
CA GLU A 263 11.72 13.12 -9.02
C GLU A 263 10.31 13.61 -8.65
N ARG A 264 9.29 12.77 -8.85
CA ARG A 264 7.91 13.07 -8.46
C ARG A 264 7.78 13.26 -6.95
N PHE A 265 8.46 12.42 -6.18
CA PHE A 265 8.52 12.55 -4.72
C PHE A 265 9.13 13.90 -4.30
N ILE A 266 10.25 14.28 -4.90
CA ILE A 266 10.91 15.56 -4.64
C ILE A 266 9.99 16.73 -5.00
N ALA A 267 9.36 16.70 -6.18
CA ALA A 267 8.42 17.73 -6.61
C ALA A 267 7.26 17.88 -5.61
N PHE A 268 6.72 16.77 -5.12
CA PHE A 268 5.69 16.78 -4.09
C PHE A 268 6.17 17.45 -2.79
N CYS A 269 7.36 17.07 -2.29
CA CYS A 269 7.93 17.68 -1.09
C CYS A 269 8.14 19.20 -1.24
N VAL A 270 8.57 19.65 -2.43
CA VAL A 270 8.72 21.08 -2.76
C VAL A 270 7.38 21.81 -2.72
N VAL A 271 6.33 21.26 -3.36
CA VAL A 271 4.99 21.86 -3.33
C VAL A 271 4.45 21.97 -1.91
N ARG A 272 4.70 20.96 -1.06
CA ARG A 272 4.31 20.99 0.35
C ARG A 272 5.07 22.04 1.15
N ALA A 273 6.36 22.19 0.92
CA ALA A 273 7.17 23.22 1.57
C ALA A 273 6.73 24.65 1.17
N ALA A 274 6.36 24.86 -0.10
CA ALA A 274 5.91 26.16 -0.59
C ALA A 274 4.63 26.66 0.09
N ARG A 275 3.73 25.75 0.48
CA ARG A 275 2.45 26.08 1.14
C ARG A 275 2.59 26.61 2.56
N ILE A 276 3.75 26.45 3.20
CA ILE A 276 4.05 27.06 4.51
C ILE A 276 4.27 28.58 4.36
N HIS A 277 4.61 29.03 3.14
CA HIS A 277 4.98 30.42 2.86
C HIS A 277 3.88 31.24 2.16
N GLU A 278 2.73 30.64 1.87
CA GLU A 278 1.55 31.37 1.37
C GLU A 278 0.65 31.74 2.56
N PRO A 279 0.39 33.04 2.82
CA PRO A 279 -0.39 33.52 3.96
C PRO A 279 -1.89 33.19 3.87
#